data_AF-A0A0E3QVS3-F1
#
_entry.id   AF-A0A0E3QVS3-F1
#
_cell.length_a   1.000
_cell.length_b   1.000
_cell.length_c   1.000
_cell.angle_alpha   90.00
_cell.angle_beta   90.00
_cell.angle_gamma   90.00
#
_symmetry.space_group_name_H-M   'P 1'
#
loop_
_entity.id
_entity.type
_entity.pdbx_description
1 polymer ?
#
loop_
_entity_poly.entity_id
_entity_poly.type
_entity_poly.pdbx_seq_one_letter_code
_entity_poly.pdbx_strand_id
1 'polypeptide(L)'
;MINLVDEAGALSTEEFHELKNFVVDECLCTQVETPWLEYVKIRADGDTGYKGYWTAQWDEVGLDKRNVKAVIILNATYLKTLEDMKKTLAHEFGHHWTLGYMIENFEQDIWKERMPLDYYRMRGLDLDNFAPDYSKDWYHCDKEVLAEDYKYFYSPFDGEHRMKNLVGNPSEEIKAKIVDLGLGARRSWEELVRCRFSKSK
;
A
#
# COMPACT_ATOMS: atom_id res chain seq x y z
N MET A 1 -4.31 4.15 15.51
CA MET A 1 -2.85 4.19 15.78
C MET A 1 -2.29 2.88 15.28
N ILE A 2 -1.25 2.91 14.44
CA ILE A 2 -0.63 1.70 13.90
C ILE A 2 0.05 0.92 15.02
N ASN A 3 -0.07 -0.41 14.96
CA ASN A 3 0.59 -1.31 15.89
C ASN A 3 1.94 -1.76 15.31
N LEU A 4 3.00 -1.02 15.65
CA LEU A 4 4.36 -1.34 15.25
C LEU A 4 4.99 -2.33 16.25
N VAL A 5 5.60 -3.40 15.74
CA VAL A 5 6.38 -4.37 16.52
C VAL A 5 7.78 -4.45 15.93
N ASP A 6 8.80 -4.13 16.72
CA ASP A 6 10.20 -4.31 16.33
C ASP A 6 10.76 -5.62 16.93
N GLU A 7 10.57 -6.73 16.22
CA GLU A 7 11.08 -8.04 16.63
C GLU A 7 12.60 -8.16 16.39
N ALA A 8 13.16 -7.31 15.51
CA ALA A 8 14.58 -7.30 15.17
C ALA A 8 15.42 -6.47 16.16
N GLY A 9 14.80 -5.59 16.95
CA GLY A 9 15.51 -4.59 17.75
C GLY A 9 16.34 -3.64 16.89
N ALA A 10 15.86 -3.33 15.69
CA ALA A 10 16.58 -2.57 14.69
C ALA A 10 16.47 -1.05 14.90
N LEU A 11 15.49 -0.58 15.67
CA LEU A 11 15.22 0.83 15.88
C LEU A 11 15.62 1.28 17.29
N SER A 12 16.13 2.51 17.38
CA SER A 12 16.12 3.26 18.64
C SER A 12 14.69 3.63 19.06
N THR A 13 14.51 4.05 20.31
CA THR A 13 13.20 4.50 20.81
C THR A 13 12.61 5.65 19.99
N GLU A 14 13.44 6.60 19.55
CA GLU A 14 13.00 7.74 18.75
C GLU A 14 12.53 7.29 17.36
N GLU A 15 13.34 6.50 16.66
CA GLU A 15 13.01 5.97 15.33
C GLU A 15 11.77 5.06 15.38
N PHE A 16 11.59 4.30 16.46
CA PHE A 16 10.40 3.49 16.68
C PHE A 16 9.13 4.35 16.75
N HIS A 17 9.17 5.45 17.50
CA HIS A 17 8.03 6.37 17.59
C HIS A 17 7.76 7.08 16.27
N GLU A 18 8.82 7.47 15.57
CA GLU A 18 8.71 8.11 14.26
C GLU A 18 8.09 7.18 13.22
N LEU A 19 8.60 5.95 13.08
CA LEU A 19 8.06 4.97 12.14
C LEU A 19 6.62 4.55 12.50
N LYS A 20 6.30 4.45 13.78
CA LYS A 20 4.95 4.09 14.25
C LYS A 20 3.89 5.11 13.83
N ASN A 21 4.25 6.39 13.79
CA ASN A 21 3.32 7.46 13.45
C ASN A 21 3.37 7.84 11.97
N PHE A 22 4.46 7.50 11.27
CA PHE A 22 4.73 7.84 9.87
C PHE A 22 3.52 7.71 8.95
N VAL A 23 2.84 6.57 8.92
CA VAL A 23 1.68 6.35 8.04
C VAL A 23 0.55 7.34 8.32
N VAL A 24 0.26 7.58 9.60
CA VAL A 24 -0.87 8.42 10.01
C VAL A 24 -0.56 9.90 9.79
N ASP A 25 0.70 10.29 9.97
CA ASP A 25 1.14 11.68 9.92
C ASP A 25 1.50 12.12 8.50
N GLU A 26 2.06 11.20 7.70
CA GLU A 26 2.73 11.53 6.43
C GLU A 26 2.13 10.85 5.19
N CYS A 27 1.28 9.82 5.35
CA CYS A 27 0.65 9.11 4.23
C CYS A 27 -0.87 9.37 4.11
N LEU A 28 -1.46 9.11 2.93
CA LEU A 28 -2.93 9.11 2.79
C LEU A 28 -3.53 7.89 3.48
N CYS A 29 -4.16 8.09 4.63
CA CYS A 29 -4.93 7.07 5.32
C CYS A 29 -6.30 7.62 5.75
N THR A 30 -7.24 6.73 6.09
CA THR A 30 -8.55 7.03 6.64
C THR A 30 -8.90 6.09 7.78
N GLN A 31 -10.01 6.39 8.44
CA GLN A 31 -10.53 5.59 9.54
C GLN A 31 -11.13 4.25 9.10
N VAL A 32 -11.26 3.99 7.78
CA VAL A 32 -11.87 2.77 7.24
C VAL A 32 -10.86 1.64 7.13
N GLU A 33 -9.74 1.87 6.43
CA GLU A 33 -8.73 0.84 6.20
C GLU A 33 -7.68 0.74 7.32
N THR A 34 -7.40 1.85 8.01
CA THR A 34 -6.44 1.83 9.13
C THR A 34 -6.72 0.73 10.17
N PRO A 35 -7.98 0.45 10.57
CA PRO A 35 -8.30 -0.66 11.46
C PRO A 35 -8.04 -2.06 10.87
N TRP A 36 -7.95 -2.21 9.55
CA TRP A 36 -7.63 -3.49 8.91
C TRP A 36 -6.15 -3.84 9.07
N LEU A 37 -5.25 -2.88 9.27
CA LEU A 37 -3.83 -3.13 9.50
C LEU A 37 -3.57 -3.54 10.95
N GLU A 38 -3.48 -4.85 11.20
CA GLU A 38 -3.29 -5.40 12.54
C GLU A 38 -1.89 -5.08 13.07
N TYR A 39 -0.86 -5.21 12.22
CA TYR A 39 0.53 -5.00 12.60
C TYR A 39 1.38 -4.48 11.43
N VAL A 40 2.33 -3.61 11.77
CA VAL A 40 3.58 -3.46 11.02
C VAL A 40 4.66 -4.15 11.85
N LYS A 41 5.38 -5.11 11.29
CA LYS A 41 6.45 -5.82 11.99
C LYS A 41 7.80 -5.61 11.33
N ILE A 42 8.82 -5.37 12.13
CA ILE A 42 10.22 -5.33 11.70
C ILE A 42 10.86 -6.64 12.11
N ARG A 43 11.38 -7.39 11.15
CA ARG A 43 12.03 -8.69 11.37
C ARG A 43 13.41 -8.73 10.72
N ALA A 44 14.28 -9.59 11.24
CA ALA A 44 15.57 -9.90 10.64
C ALA A 44 15.50 -11.30 9.99
N ASP A 45 14.87 -11.39 8.83
CA ASP A 45 14.54 -12.68 8.19
C ASP A 45 15.72 -13.28 7.39
N GLY A 46 16.88 -12.63 7.36
CA GLY A 46 18.02 -13.06 6.57
C GLY A 46 17.90 -12.67 5.09
N ASP A 47 18.72 -13.33 4.26
CA ASP A 47 18.86 -13.05 2.82
C ASP A 47 17.72 -13.72 2.01
N THR A 48 16.49 -13.25 2.23
CA THR A 48 15.27 -13.78 1.61
C THR A 48 14.92 -13.16 0.26
N GLY A 49 15.58 -12.07 -0.12
CA GLY A 49 15.36 -11.32 -1.36
C GLY A 49 14.31 -10.21 -1.29
N TYR A 50 13.52 -10.11 -0.21
CA TYR A 50 12.52 -9.05 -0.05
C TYR A 50 12.92 -8.00 0.99
N LYS A 51 12.57 -6.74 0.69
CA LYS A 51 12.72 -5.60 1.62
C LYS A 51 11.52 -5.44 2.53
N GLY A 52 10.33 -5.63 1.99
CA GLY A 52 9.07 -5.69 2.72
C GLY A 52 8.06 -6.51 1.94
N TYR A 53 6.94 -6.80 2.59
CA TYR A 53 5.75 -7.30 1.91
C TYR A 53 4.50 -6.98 2.72
N TRP A 54 3.40 -6.82 2.01
CA TRP A 54 2.05 -6.76 2.55
C TRP A 54 1.32 -8.10 2.32
N THR A 55 0.55 -8.53 3.31
CA THR A 55 -0.36 -9.67 3.17
C THR A 55 -1.65 -9.39 3.94
N ALA A 56 -2.75 -9.98 3.48
CA ALA A 56 -4.03 -9.89 4.17
C ALA A 56 -4.78 -11.22 4.18
N GLN A 57 -5.69 -11.33 5.15
CA GLN A 57 -6.68 -12.38 5.31
C GLN A 57 -8.03 -11.73 5.55
N TRP A 58 -9.11 -12.43 5.21
CA TRP A 58 -10.48 -11.97 5.40
C TRP A 58 -11.39 -13.17 5.61
N ASP A 59 -12.55 -12.93 6.20
CA ASP A 59 -13.63 -13.91 6.27
C ASP A 59 -14.45 -13.86 4.98
N GLU A 60 -14.82 -15.02 4.47
CA GLU A 60 -15.73 -15.16 3.33
C GLU A 60 -17.11 -15.57 3.83
N VAL A 61 -18.12 -14.72 3.60
CA VAL A 61 -19.52 -14.99 3.95
C VAL A 61 -20.36 -14.90 2.67
N GLY A 62 -20.48 -16.01 1.97
CA GLY A 62 -21.07 -16.02 0.62
C GLY A 62 -20.10 -15.40 -0.38
N LEU A 63 -20.55 -14.36 -1.11
CA LEU A 63 -19.69 -13.56 -1.99
C LEU A 63 -19.06 -12.37 -1.27
N ASP A 64 -19.48 -12.07 -0.04
CA ASP A 64 -18.97 -10.93 0.72
C ASP A 64 -17.65 -11.30 1.41
N LYS A 65 -16.63 -10.50 1.16
CA LYS A 65 -15.37 -10.50 1.92
C LYS A 65 -15.47 -9.49 3.06
N ARG A 66 -15.24 -9.93 4.29
CA ARG A 66 -15.39 -9.09 5.49
C ARG A 66 -14.22 -9.30 6.45
N ASN A 67 -14.11 -8.43 7.45
CA ASN A 67 -13.09 -8.53 8.50
C ASN A 67 -11.66 -8.63 7.95
N VAL A 68 -11.32 -7.74 7.01
CA VAL A 68 -9.97 -7.68 6.44
C VAL A 68 -8.96 -7.45 7.56
N LYS A 69 -7.93 -8.29 7.58
CA LYS A 69 -6.82 -8.27 8.52
C LYS A 69 -5.53 -8.33 7.74
N ALA A 70 -4.76 -7.26 7.83
CA ALA A 70 -3.53 -7.06 7.08
C ALA A 70 -2.33 -6.98 8.01
N VAL A 71 -1.19 -7.43 7.49
CA VAL A 71 0.11 -7.30 8.14
C VAL A 71 1.10 -6.79 7.10
N ILE A 72 1.93 -5.82 7.50
CA ILE A 72 3.10 -5.38 6.76
C ILE A 72 4.34 -5.90 7.48
N ILE A 73 5.24 -6.54 6.74
CA ILE A 73 6.55 -6.95 7.23
C ILE A 73 7.64 -6.09 6.59
N LEU A 74 8.57 -5.60 7.39
CA LEU A 74 9.78 -4.89 6.98
C LEU A 74 11.01 -5.72 7.36
N ASN A 75 11.88 -6.03 6.40
CA ASN A 75 13.07 -6.84 6.63
C ASN A 75 14.30 -5.98 6.95
N ALA A 76 14.64 -5.89 8.23
CA ALA A 76 15.82 -5.18 8.73
C ALA A 76 17.16 -5.78 8.23
N THR A 77 17.15 -6.98 7.63
CA THR A 77 18.34 -7.52 6.94
C THR A 77 18.76 -6.63 5.77
N TYR A 78 17.81 -6.01 5.08
CA TYR A 78 18.07 -5.10 3.96
C TYR A 78 17.81 -3.62 4.28
N LEU A 79 16.87 -3.33 5.17
CA LEU A 79 16.48 -1.97 5.54
C LEU A 79 17.34 -1.50 6.71
N LYS A 80 18.44 -0.78 6.41
CA LYS A 80 19.45 -0.39 7.40
C LYS A 80 19.27 1.00 7.97
N THR A 81 18.34 1.78 7.43
CA THR A 81 18.07 3.15 7.87
C THR A 81 16.58 3.34 8.09
N LEU A 82 16.22 4.27 8.97
CA LEU A 82 14.82 4.66 9.17
C LEU A 82 14.17 5.12 7.85
N GLU A 83 14.91 5.85 7.01
CA GLU A 83 14.42 6.32 5.72
C GLU A 83 14.08 5.17 4.77
N ASP A 84 14.94 4.14 4.68
CA ASP A 84 14.65 2.94 3.90
C ASP A 84 13.39 2.21 4.42
N MET A 85 13.21 2.18 5.75
CA MET A 85 12.03 1.60 6.38
C MET A 85 10.78 2.41 6.08
N LYS A 86 10.81 3.75 6.21
CA LYS A 86 9.69 4.63 5.86
C LYS A 86 9.30 4.49 4.39
N LYS A 87 10.30 4.48 3.49
CA LYS A 87 10.08 4.35 2.05
C LYS A 87 9.45 3.01 1.67
N THR A 88 9.95 1.93 2.29
CA THR A 88 9.38 0.59 2.08
C THR A 88 7.99 0.51 2.70
N LEU A 89 7.80 1.04 3.91
CA LEU A 89 6.49 1.08 4.56
C LEU A 89 5.46 1.87 3.75
N ALA A 90 5.82 3.00 3.15
CA ALA A 90 4.93 3.76 2.28
C ALA A 90 4.49 2.96 1.04
N HIS A 91 5.41 2.19 0.46
CA HIS A 91 5.09 1.25 -0.62
C HIS A 91 4.13 0.15 -0.15
N GLU A 92 4.47 -0.57 0.93
CA GLU A 92 3.61 -1.66 1.45
C GLU A 92 2.26 -1.16 1.97
N PHE A 93 2.22 0.08 2.48
CA PHE A 93 0.98 0.72 2.86
C PHE A 93 0.14 1.12 1.64
N GLY A 94 0.77 1.37 0.48
CA GLY A 94 0.06 1.51 -0.79
C GLY A 94 -0.68 0.25 -1.21
N HIS A 95 -0.08 -0.94 -1.02
CA HIS A 95 -0.78 -2.22 -1.16
C HIS A 95 -1.94 -2.32 -0.17
N HIS A 96 -1.70 -2.01 1.10
CA HIS A 96 -2.74 -2.04 2.13
C HIS A 96 -3.94 -1.16 1.80
N TRP A 97 -3.68 0.09 1.43
CA TRP A 97 -4.70 1.05 1.05
C TRP A 97 -5.44 0.55 -0.18
N THR A 98 -4.77 0.37 -1.31
CA THR A 98 -5.46 0.07 -2.57
C THR A 98 -6.12 -1.32 -2.57
N LEU A 99 -5.38 -2.38 -2.24
CA LEU A 99 -5.87 -3.74 -2.29
C LEU A 99 -6.86 -4.05 -1.16
N GLY A 100 -6.72 -3.40 0.01
CA GLY A 100 -7.68 -3.51 1.11
C GLY A 100 -9.08 -3.08 0.68
N TYR A 101 -9.20 -1.92 0.04
CA TYR A 101 -10.49 -1.46 -0.49
C TYR A 101 -10.96 -2.30 -1.68
N MET A 102 -10.04 -2.85 -2.48
CA MET A 102 -10.43 -3.79 -3.53
C MET A 102 -11.05 -5.06 -2.94
N ILE A 103 -10.49 -5.60 -1.86
CA ILE A 103 -11.06 -6.75 -1.14
C ILE A 103 -12.47 -6.44 -0.62
N GLU A 104 -12.68 -5.26 -0.02
CA GLU A 104 -13.98 -4.90 0.57
C GLU A 104 -15.05 -4.55 -0.48
N ASN A 105 -14.67 -3.94 -1.61
CA ASN A 105 -15.62 -3.34 -2.55
C ASN A 105 -15.82 -4.12 -3.85
N PHE A 106 -14.95 -5.07 -4.17
CA PHE A 106 -14.99 -5.80 -5.43
C PHE A 106 -15.07 -7.31 -5.19
N GLU A 107 -15.88 -8.00 -5.98
CA GLU A 107 -16.00 -9.47 -5.97
C GLU A 107 -14.81 -10.18 -6.64
N GLN A 108 -13.65 -9.50 -6.72
CA GLN A 108 -12.49 -9.96 -7.46
C GLN A 108 -11.50 -10.71 -6.57
N ASP A 109 -10.89 -11.77 -7.10
CA ASP A 109 -9.70 -12.37 -6.51
C ASP A 109 -8.50 -11.46 -6.76
N ILE A 110 -8.16 -10.64 -5.76
CA ILE A 110 -7.04 -9.69 -5.84
C ILE A 110 -5.69 -10.35 -6.12
N TRP A 111 -5.54 -11.67 -6.02
CA TRP A 111 -4.28 -12.33 -6.35
C TRP A 111 -4.23 -12.81 -7.80
N LYS A 112 -5.38 -13.11 -8.40
CA LYS A 112 -5.47 -13.69 -9.75
C LYS A 112 -5.96 -12.71 -10.80
N GLU A 113 -6.70 -11.69 -10.39
CA GLU A 113 -7.30 -10.73 -11.29
C GLU A 113 -6.42 -9.51 -11.47
N ARG A 114 -6.42 -9.01 -12.71
CA ARG A 114 -5.73 -7.80 -13.12
C ARG A 114 -6.43 -6.57 -12.58
N MET A 115 -5.66 -5.50 -12.43
CA MET A 115 -6.26 -4.18 -12.26
C MET A 115 -7.21 -3.85 -13.43
N PRO A 116 -8.25 -3.01 -13.21
CA PRO A 116 -9.19 -2.62 -14.26
C PRO A 116 -8.52 -2.12 -15.54
N LEU A 117 -9.13 -2.42 -16.70
CA LEU A 117 -8.55 -2.10 -18.02
C LEU A 117 -8.39 -0.60 -18.28
N ASP A 118 -9.17 0.26 -17.62
CA ASP A 118 -8.95 1.70 -17.64
C ASP A 118 -7.63 2.09 -16.94
N TYR A 119 -7.32 1.49 -15.79
CA TYR A 119 -6.02 1.69 -15.12
C TYR A 119 -4.86 1.24 -16.02
N TYR A 120 -4.94 0.07 -16.66
CA TYR A 120 -3.93 -0.38 -17.64
C TYR A 120 -3.71 0.65 -18.75
N ARG A 121 -4.79 1.17 -19.34
CA ARG A 121 -4.72 2.18 -20.40
C ARG A 121 -4.09 3.49 -19.91
N MET A 122 -4.46 3.96 -18.73
CA MET A 122 -3.95 5.20 -18.15
C MET A 122 -2.46 5.10 -17.78
N ARG A 123 -2.01 3.93 -17.29
CA ARG A 123 -0.60 3.67 -16.94
C ARG A 123 0.25 3.19 -18.11
N GLY A 124 -0.34 2.88 -19.25
CA GLY A 124 0.38 2.30 -20.38
C GLY A 124 0.88 0.88 -20.12
N LEU A 125 0.17 0.10 -19.30
CA LEU A 125 0.48 -1.31 -19.04
C LEU A 125 -0.11 -2.15 -20.16
N ASP A 126 0.70 -3.00 -20.78
CA ASP A 126 0.21 -3.97 -21.75
C ASP A 126 0.00 -5.35 -21.11
N LEU A 127 -0.97 -6.10 -21.63
CA LEU A 127 -1.39 -7.39 -21.05
C LEU A 127 -0.34 -8.49 -21.26
N ASP A 128 0.53 -8.34 -22.25
CA ASP A 128 1.54 -9.33 -22.66
C ASP A 128 2.82 -9.24 -21.84
N ASN A 129 3.10 -8.08 -21.24
CA ASN A 129 4.26 -7.86 -20.38
C ASN A 129 3.89 -7.69 -18.92
N PHE A 130 2.69 -7.22 -18.56
CA PHE A 130 2.26 -7.11 -17.17
C PHE A 130 1.39 -8.28 -16.73
N ALA A 131 1.33 -8.54 -15.43
CA ALA A 131 0.56 -9.60 -14.80
C ALA A 131 -0.03 -9.13 -13.44
N PRO A 132 -1.10 -9.78 -12.94
CA PRO A 132 -1.64 -9.52 -11.61
C PRO A 132 -0.77 -10.04 -10.47
N ASP A 133 0.24 -10.84 -10.78
CA ASP A 133 1.12 -11.54 -9.86
C ASP A 133 2.59 -11.41 -10.30
N TYR A 134 3.50 -12.06 -9.58
CA TYR A 134 4.93 -12.06 -9.88
C TYR A 134 5.35 -13.04 -11.00
N SER A 135 4.42 -13.61 -11.78
CA SER A 135 4.77 -14.55 -12.86
C SER A 135 5.66 -13.92 -13.94
N LYS A 136 5.70 -12.59 -14.00
CA LYS A 136 6.55 -11.81 -14.91
C LYS A 136 7.59 -10.95 -14.20
N ASP A 137 7.91 -11.26 -12.94
CA ASP A 137 8.75 -10.47 -12.02
C ASP A 137 8.03 -9.29 -11.33
N TRP A 138 8.73 -8.67 -10.37
CA TRP A 138 8.23 -7.56 -9.55
C TRP A 138 7.98 -6.28 -10.35
N TYR A 139 8.82 -5.98 -11.35
CA TYR A 139 8.70 -4.79 -12.19
C TYR A 139 7.53 -4.85 -13.18
N HIS A 140 6.99 -6.05 -13.41
CA HIS A 140 5.88 -6.29 -14.32
C HIS A 140 4.59 -6.74 -13.61
N CYS A 141 4.53 -6.62 -12.29
CA CYS A 141 3.31 -6.84 -11.52
C CYS A 141 2.48 -5.55 -11.46
N ASP A 142 1.22 -5.59 -11.90
CA ASP A 142 0.36 -4.41 -11.95
C ASP A 142 0.06 -3.81 -10.56
N LYS A 143 0.03 -4.65 -9.52
CA LYS A 143 -0.18 -4.23 -8.13
C LYS A 143 1.03 -3.51 -7.56
N GLU A 144 2.23 -3.89 -8.01
CA GLU A 144 3.47 -3.20 -7.62
C GLU A 144 3.56 -1.83 -8.27
N VAL A 145 3.08 -1.67 -9.51
CA VAL A 145 2.92 -0.36 -10.14
C VAL A 145 1.93 0.49 -9.32
N LEU A 146 0.80 -0.08 -8.91
CA LEU A 146 -0.22 0.62 -8.14
C LEU A 146 0.29 1.08 -6.76
N ALA A 147 1.03 0.24 -6.05
CA ALA A 147 1.65 0.59 -4.77
C ALA A 147 2.72 1.68 -4.93
N GLU A 148 3.51 1.62 -6.00
CA GLU A 148 4.47 2.69 -6.33
C GLU A 148 3.77 4.00 -6.71
N ASP A 149 2.64 3.96 -7.42
CA ASP A 149 1.85 5.16 -7.73
C ASP A 149 1.26 5.78 -6.46
N TYR A 150 0.75 4.97 -5.53
CA TYR A 150 0.28 5.45 -4.24
C TYR A 150 1.42 6.15 -3.49
N LYS A 151 2.57 5.49 -3.37
CA LYS A 151 3.74 6.06 -2.69
C LYS A 151 4.18 7.38 -3.35
N TYR A 152 4.17 7.43 -4.68
CA TYR A 152 4.50 8.63 -5.44
C TYR A 152 3.58 9.81 -5.08
N PHE A 153 2.26 9.63 -4.94
CA PHE A 153 1.37 10.77 -4.67
C PHE A 153 1.07 11.04 -3.20
N TYR A 154 1.17 10.02 -2.36
CA TYR A 154 0.55 10.01 -1.03
C TYR A 154 1.53 9.64 0.07
N SER A 155 2.82 9.92 -0.12
CA SER A 155 3.84 9.85 0.90
C SER A 155 4.87 10.98 0.70
N PRO A 156 5.80 11.20 1.64
CA PRO A 156 6.91 12.16 1.49
C PRO A 156 7.89 11.82 0.36
N PHE A 157 7.80 10.61 -0.19
CA PHE A 157 8.64 10.12 -1.29
C PHE A 157 8.06 10.48 -2.67
N ASP A 158 7.36 11.61 -2.75
CA ASP A 158 6.82 12.15 -3.99
C ASP A 158 7.94 12.37 -5.02
N GLY A 159 7.67 12.04 -6.27
CA GLY A 159 8.66 12.04 -7.34
C GLY A 159 9.47 10.75 -7.49
N GLU A 160 9.36 9.78 -6.58
CA GLU A 160 10.19 8.57 -6.55
C GLU A 160 9.47 7.26 -6.92
N HIS A 161 9.16 7.09 -8.21
CA HIS A 161 8.62 5.83 -8.74
C HIS A 161 9.75 4.89 -9.19
N ARG A 162 9.87 3.70 -8.58
CA ARG A 162 10.93 2.71 -8.84
C ARG A 162 10.88 2.15 -10.27
N MET A 163 9.71 2.18 -10.90
CA MET A 163 9.52 1.72 -12.27
C MET A 163 9.40 2.87 -13.28
N LYS A 164 9.81 4.10 -12.94
CA LYS A 164 9.66 5.27 -13.84
C LYS A 164 10.30 5.08 -15.22
N ASN A 165 11.37 4.29 -15.31
CA ASN A 165 12.05 4.01 -16.58
C ASN A 165 11.30 2.99 -17.44
N LEU A 166 10.36 2.23 -16.85
CA LEU A 166 9.56 1.21 -17.53
C LEU A 166 8.19 1.76 -17.93
N VAL A 167 7.50 2.41 -16.99
CA VAL A 167 6.08 2.84 -17.15
C VAL A 167 5.88 4.36 -17.00
N GLY A 168 6.96 5.14 -16.94
CA GLY A 168 6.89 6.58 -16.67
C GLY A 168 6.48 6.91 -15.22
N ASN A 169 6.45 8.21 -14.92
CA ASN A 169 5.79 8.70 -13.70
C ASN A 169 4.27 8.72 -13.92
N PRO A 170 3.47 8.44 -12.87
CA PRO A 170 2.02 8.50 -13.00
C PRO A 170 1.52 9.94 -13.20
N SER A 171 0.39 10.09 -13.90
CA SER A 171 -0.27 11.38 -14.16
C SER A 171 -1.22 11.78 -13.03
N GLU A 172 -1.69 13.03 -12.99
CA GLU A 172 -2.73 13.46 -12.04
C GLU A 172 -4.06 12.70 -12.21
N GLU A 173 -4.33 12.15 -13.40
CA GLU A 173 -5.52 11.30 -13.60
C GLU A 173 -5.37 9.97 -12.83
N ILE A 174 -4.15 9.43 -12.74
CA ILE A 174 -3.85 8.23 -11.95
C ILE A 174 -4.04 8.51 -10.46
N LYS A 175 -3.63 9.69 -9.98
CA LYS A 175 -3.86 10.11 -8.60
C LYS A 175 -5.34 10.03 -8.23
N ALA A 176 -6.22 10.60 -9.07
CA ALA A 176 -7.67 10.49 -8.88
C ALA A 176 -8.15 9.03 -8.97
N LYS A 177 -7.59 8.23 -9.88
CA LYS A 177 -7.97 6.82 -10.04
C LYS A 177 -7.61 5.96 -8.82
N ILE A 178 -6.48 6.22 -8.16
CA ILE A 178 -6.10 5.51 -6.92
C ILE A 178 -7.11 5.76 -5.81
N VAL A 179 -7.61 6.98 -5.72
CA VAL A 179 -8.67 7.33 -4.75
C VAL A 179 -9.98 6.64 -5.11
N ASP A 180 -10.36 6.61 -6.38
CA ASP A 180 -11.56 5.90 -6.87
C ASP A 180 -11.50 4.39 -6.56
N LEU A 181 -10.37 3.75 -6.89
CA LEU A 181 -10.11 2.32 -6.58
C LEU A 181 -10.09 2.07 -5.08
N GLY A 182 -9.41 2.95 -4.35
CA GLY A 182 -9.18 2.87 -2.92
C GLY A 182 -10.34 3.38 -2.08
N LEU A 183 -11.49 3.77 -2.64
CA LEU A 183 -12.68 4.13 -1.85
C LEU A 183 -13.94 3.41 -2.34
N GLY A 184 -13.88 2.87 -3.56
CA GLY A 184 -15.04 2.38 -4.29
C GLY A 184 -16.03 3.50 -4.60
N ALA A 185 -16.85 3.30 -5.61
CA ALA A 185 -17.92 4.25 -5.98
C ALA A 185 -19.01 4.44 -4.89
N ARG A 186 -18.84 3.90 -3.67
CA ARG A 186 -19.83 3.90 -2.59
C ARG A 186 -19.68 5.03 -1.58
N ARG A 187 -18.58 5.79 -1.57
CA ARG A 187 -18.38 6.92 -0.63
C ARG A 187 -17.72 8.11 -1.32
N SER A 188 -18.20 9.31 -1.03
CA SER A 188 -17.66 10.52 -1.67
C SER A 188 -16.38 11.01 -0.97
N TRP A 189 -15.48 11.63 -1.75
CA TRP A 189 -14.28 12.29 -1.23
C TRP A 189 -14.57 13.26 -0.08
N GLU A 190 -15.73 13.92 -0.10
CA GLU A 190 -16.18 14.89 0.90
C GLU A 190 -16.51 14.26 2.26
N GLU A 191 -16.95 13.00 2.30
CA GLU A 191 -17.23 12.26 3.53
C GLU A 191 -15.94 11.92 4.29
N LEU A 192 -14.80 11.82 3.59
CA LEU A 192 -13.53 11.35 4.14
C LEU A 192 -12.53 12.47 4.43
N VAL A 193 -12.56 13.59 3.67
CA VAL A 193 -11.75 14.79 3.97
C VAL A 193 -12.09 15.38 5.35
N ARG A 194 -13.27 15.10 5.89
CA ARG A 194 -13.62 15.43 7.29
C ARG A 194 -12.70 14.78 8.33
N CYS A 195 -11.98 13.71 8.00
CA CYS A 195 -11.01 13.08 8.89
C CYS A 195 -9.65 13.81 8.92
N ARG A 196 -9.33 14.70 7.98
CA ARG A 196 -8.08 15.49 7.99
C ARG A 196 -8.17 16.74 8.88
N PHE A 197 -9.37 17.16 9.30
CA PHE A 197 -9.59 18.42 10.01
C PHE A 197 -10.31 18.31 11.37
N SER A 198 -10.50 17.12 11.95
CA SER A 198 -11.09 17.00 13.29
C SER A 198 -10.09 17.18 14.45
N LYS A 199 -8.81 17.44 14.18
CA LYS A 199 -7.86 17.93 15.19
C LYS A 199 -7.70 19.45 15.10
N SER A 200 -8.65 20.15 15.72
CA SER A 200 -8.42 21.41 16.44
C SER A 200 -9.71 21.82 17.14
N LYS A 201 -9.87 21.35 18.38
CA LYS A 201 -10.34 22.14 19.53
C LYS A 201 -9.93 21.42 20.81
#